data_AF-A0A7Y2A5T4-F1
#
_entry.id   AF-A0A7Y2A5T4-F1
#
_cell.length_a   1.000
_cell.length_b   1.000
_cell.length_c   1.000
_cell.angle_alpha   90.00
_cell.angle_beta   90.00
_cell.angle_gamma   90.00
#
_symmetry.space_group_name_H-M   'P 1'
#
loop_
_entity.id
_entity.type
_entity.pdbx_description
1 polymer ?
#
loop_
_entity_poly.entity_id
_entity_poly.type
_entity_poly.pdbx_seq_one_letter_code
_entity_poly.pdbx_strand_id
1 'polypeptide(L)'
;MADPVGRFAVSRLGCRLVNGRLPDRILGSAAADSLFELHLETCLVCQAEAAQQGSLVRAVADLPDPSVPTAPRGLVDEVMDGIARREHAARVRGRALTAGGLGVVSAGLTVLIWLLGRRKSLEARTGG
;
A
#
# COMPACT_ATOMS: atom_id res chain seq x y z
N MET A 1 21.34 -31.15 1.82
CA MET A 1 20.54 -29.92 1.95
C MET A 1 20.79 -29.09 0.70
N ALA A 2 19.81 -29.05 -0.20
CA ALA A 2 19.90 -28.31 -1.46
C ALA A 2 19.50 -26.85 -1.19
N ASP A 3 20.36 -25.93 -1.59
CA ASP A 3 20.15 -24.49 -1.53
C ASP A 3 19.00 -24.12 -2.50
N PRO A 4 17.85 -23.59 -2.04
CA PRO A 4 16.69 -23.35 -2.90
C PRO A 4 16.83 -22.09 -3.78
N VAL A 5 17.89 -21.30 -3.61
CA VAL A 5 18.19 -20.18 -4.49
C VAL A 5 19.12 -20.67 -5.59
N GLY A 6 18.53 -21.39 -6.55
CA GLY A 6 19.22 -21.75 -7.78
C GLY A 6 19.88 -20.49 -8.35
N ARG A 7 21.21 -20.50 -8.43
CA ARG A 7 21.99 -19.51 -9.17
C ARG A 7 21.51 -19.57 -10.62
N PHE A 8 20.49 -18.78 -10.96
CA PHE A 8 20.10 -18.59 -12.34
C PHE A 8 21.34 -18.06 -13.05
N ALA A 9 21.91 -18.86 -13.93
CA ALA A 9 23.05 -18.45 -14.73
C ALA A 9 22.61 -17.18 -15.47
N VAL A 10 23.19 -16.04 -15.07
CA VAL A 10 23.01 -14.76 -15.74
C VAL A 10 23.49 -14.96 -17.17
N SER A 11 22.56 -15.28 -18.06
CA SER A 11 22.88 -15.55 -19.45
C SER A 11 22.97 -14.23 -20.19
N ARG A 12 24.00 -14.07 -21.03
CA ARG A 12 24.15 -12.88 -21.88
C ARG A 12 22.91 -12.63 -22.76
N LEU A 13 22.18 -13.70 -23.09
CA LEU A 13 20.91 -13.63 -23.83
C LEU A 13 19.79 -12.99 -22.98
N GLY A 14 19.69 -13.37 -21.70
CA GLY A 14 18.74 -12.79 -20.75
C GLY A 14 18.98 -11.29 -20.54
N CYS A 15 20.24 -10.88 -20.33
CA CYS A 15 20.57 -9.46 -20.18
C CYS A 15 20.21 -8.66 -21.44
N ARG A 16 20.48 -9.19 -22.65
CA ARG A 16 20.08 -8.51 -23.90
C ARG A 16 18.57 -8.33 -24.02
N LEU A 17 17.79 -9.34 -23.64
CA LEU A 17 16.33 -9.27 -23.69
C LEU A 17 15.78 -8.24 -22.69
N VAL A 18 16.32 -8.23 -21.46
CA VAL A 18 15.93 -7.26 -20.43
C VAL A 18 16.33 -5.85 -20.84
N ASN A 19 17.59 -5.63 -21.26
CA ASN A 19 18.07 -4.31 -21.68
C ASN A 19 17.31 -3.76 -22.89
N GLY A 20 16.85 -4.62 -23.81
CA GLY A 20 16.02 -4.22 -24.94
C GLY A 20 14.62 -3.74 -24.55
N ARG A 21 14.07 -4.20 -23.41
CA ARG A 21 12.73 -3.85 -22.91
C ARG A 21 12.75 -2.87 -21.73
N LEU A 22 13.93 -2.62 -21.16
CA LEU A 22 14.14 -1.75 -20.00
C LEU A 22 13.62 -0.31 -20.22
N PRO A 23 13.85 0.34 -21.39
CA PRO A 23 13.37 1.69 -21.63
C PRO A 23 11.85 1.78 -21.59
N ASP A 24 11.17 0.84 -22.26
CA ASP A 24 9.71 0.77 -22.28
C ASP A 24 9.14 0.51 -20.88
N ARG A 25 9.83 -0.29 -20.07
CA ARG A 25 9.43 -0.53 -18.69
C ARG A 25 9.57 0.72 -17.81
N ILE A 26 10.67 1.47 -17.94
CA ILE A 26 10.93 2.69 -17.17
C ILE A 26 9.96 3.82 -17.56
N LEU A 27 9.63 3.93 -18.85
CA LEU A 27 8.63 4.87 -19.36
C LEU A 27 7.18 4.44 -19.07
N GLY A 28 6.98 3.24 -18.52
CA GLY A 28 5.66 2.72 -18.16
C GLY A 28 4.81 2.25 -19.35
N SER A 29 5.41 2.08 -20.54
CA SER A 29 4.72 1.63 -21.76
C SER A 29 4.68 0.10 -21.92
N ALA A 30 5.55 -0.64 -21.21
CA ALA A 30 5.61 -2.10 -21.29
C ALA A 30 4.64 -2.82 -20.33
N ALA A 31 4.06 -3.93 -20.80
CA ALA A 31 3.27 -4.84 -19.97
C ALA A 31 4.14 -5.54 -18.89
N ALA A 32 3.52 -5.90 -17.78
CA ALA A 32 4.19 -6.66 -16.72
C ALA A 32 4.52 -8.09 -17.19
N ASP A 33 5.82 -8.43 -17.17
CA ASP A 33 6.34 -9.75 -17.53
C ASP A 33 7.11 -10.32 -16.33
N SER A 34 6.61 -11.43 -15.77
CA SER A 34 7.17 -12.02 -14.55
C SER A 34 8.60 -12.53 -14.72
N LEU A 35 8.99 -12.97 -15.92
CA LEU A 35 10.36 -13.42 -16.20
C LEU A 35 11.34 -12.24 -16.31
N PHE A 36 10.85 -11.12 -16.83
CA PHE A 36 11.62 -9.87 -16.87
C PHE A 36 11.91 -9.37 -15.45
N GLU A 37 10.89 -9.27 -14.60
CA GLU A 37 11.03 -8.79 -13.22
C GLU A 37 11.95 -9.73 -12.43
N LEU A 38 11.78 -11.05 -12.56
CA LEU A 38 12.65 -12.03 -11.90
C LEU A 38 14.12 -11.90 -12.34
N HIS A 39 14.39 -11.66 -13.63
CA HIS A 39 15.76 -11.46 -14.09
C HIS A 39 16.33 -10.13 -13.59
N LEU A 40 15.54 -9.07 -13.59
CA LEU A 40 15.95 -7.77 -13.07
C LEU A 40 16.28 -7.85 -11.58
N GLU A 41 15.50 -8.56 -10.79
CA GLU A 41 15.74 -8.76 -9.34
C GLU A 41 16.97 -9.62 -9.04
N THR A 42 17.41 -10.47 -9.97
CA THR A 42 18.52 -11.42 -9.75
C THR A 42 19.83 -11.02 -10.43
N CYS A 43 19.79 -10.17 -11.46
CA CYS A 43 20.97 -9.76 -12.23
C CYS A 43 21.46 -8.35 -11.85
N LEU A 44 22.57 -8.26 -11.12
CA LEU A 44 23.18 -6.98 -10.71
C LEU A 44 23.53 -6.05 -11.88
N VAL A 45 23.90 -6.62 -13.04
CA VAL A 45 24.20 -5.82 -14.24
C VAL A 45 22.95 -5.11 -14.74
N CYS A 46 21.83 -5.85 -14.88
CA CYS A 46 20.56 -5.26 -15.31
C CYS A 46 20.02 -4.26 -14.28
N GLN A 47 20.25 -4.47 -12.98
CA GLN A 47 19.90 -3.50 -11.94
C GLN A 47 20.68 -2.20 -12.07
N ALA A 48 21.99 -2.29 -12.30
CA ALA A 48 22.84 -1.11 -12.48
C ALA A 48 22.41 -0.31 -13.72
N GLU A 49 22.15 -1.00 -14.83
CA GLU A 49 21.65 -0.37 -16.06
C GLU A 49 20.27 0.27 -15.85
N ALA A 50 19.35 -0.39 -15.14
CA ALA A 50 18.03 0.15 -14.82
C ALA A 50 18.12 1.42 -13.97
N ALA A 51 19.00 1.42 -12.96
CA ALA A 51 19.24 2.59 -12.13
C ALA A 51 19.83 3.76 -12.95
N GLN A 52 20.78 3.47 -13.85
CA GLN A 52 21.37 4.47 -14.74
C GLN A 52 20.32 5.07 -15.68
N GLN A 53 19.52 4.25 -16.35
CA GLN A 53 18.47 4.73 -17.25
C GLN A 53 17.37 5.49 -16.49
N GLY A 54 16.97 5.03 -15.31
CA GLY A 54 16.03 5.74 -14.44
C GLY A 54 16.55 7.12 -14.01
N SER A 55 17.86 7.24 -13.77
CA SER A 55 18.48 8.54 -13.48
C SER A 55 18.46 9.49 -14.67
N LEU A 56 18.68 8.97 -15.90
CA LEU A 56 18.61 9.75 -17.13
C LEU A 56 17.19 10.25 -17.41
N VAL A 57 16.17 9.40 -17.23
CA VAL A 57 14.77 9.80 -17.41
C VAL A 57 14.38 10.91 -16.44
N ARG A 58 14.80 10.82 -15.18
CA ARG A 58 14.59 11.91 -14.20
C ARG A 58 15.32 13.19 -14.61
N ALA A 59 16.58 13.08 -15.02
CA ALA A 59 17.37 14.23 -15.44
C ALA A 59 16.76 14.93 -16.67
N VAL A 60 16.19 14.16 -17.62
CA VAL A 60 15.46 14.71 -18.76
C VAL A 60 14.14 15.34 -18.33
N ALA A 61 13.41 14.73 -17.39
CA ALA A 61 12.17 15.29 -16.86
C ALA A 61 12.39 16.60 -16.06
N ASP A 62 13.56 16.76 -15.45
CA ASP A 62 13.96 17.97 -14.72
C ASP A 62 14.44 19.11 -15.65
N LEU A 63 14.60 18.85 -16.95
CA LEU A 63 14.90 19.92 -17.90
C LEU A 63 13.69 20.87 -17.96
N PRO A 64 13.91 22.19 -17.83
CA PRO A 64 12.82 23.14 -17.90
C PRO A 64 12.17 23.08 -19.28
N ASP A 65 10.93 22.62 -19.34
CA ASP A 65 10.14 22.64 -20.57
C ASP A 65 9.75 24.09 -20.89
N PRO A 66 10.30 24.70 -21.97
CA PRO A 66 10.01 26.08 -22.31
C PRO A 66 8.54 26.30 -22.73
N SER A 67 7.79 25.22 -22.98
CA SER A 67 6.40 25.26 -23.40
C SER A 67 5.38 25.16 -22.25
N VAL A 68 5.83 24.80 -21.05
CA VAL A 68 4.95 24.70 -19.88
C VAL A 68 4.86 26.06 -19.19
N PRO A 69 3.69 26.73 -19.19
CA PRO A 69 3.51 27.96 -18.43
C PRO A 69 3.78 27.69 -16.95
N THR A 70 4.53 28.59 -16.32
CA THR A 70 4.89 28.50 -14.90
C THR A 70 3.65 28.21 -14.07
N ALA A 71 3.71 27.20 -13.21
CA ALA A 71 2.58 26.76 -12.40
C ALA A 71 1.92 27.97 -11.69
N PRO A 72 0.58 28.00 -11.57
CA PRO A 72 -0.12 29.06 -10.86
C PRO A 72 0.47 29.25 -9.46
N ARG A 73 0.75 30.49 -9.06
CA ARG A 73 1.21 30.80 -7.71
C ARG A 73 0.19 30.25 -6.71
N GLY A 74 0.65 29.46 -5.72
CA GLY A 74 -0.21 28.84 -4.71
C GLY A 74 -0.65 27.39 -5.01
N LEU A 75 -0.34 26.83 -6.18
CA LEU A 75 -0.65 25.43 -6.49
C LEU A 75 0.03 24.45 -5.51
N VAL A 76 1.28 24.74 -5.13
CA VAL A 76 2.02 23.91 -4.16
C VAL A 76 1.35 23.95 -2.79
N ASP A 77 0.94 25.13 -2.33
CA ASP A 77 0.25 25.29 -1.03
C ASP A 77 -1.08 24.54 -1.03
N GLU A 78 -1.85 24.61 -2.13
CA GLU A 78 -3.11 23.90 -2.27
C GLU A 78 -2.94 22.36 -2.27
N VAL A 79 -1.90 21.86 -2.93
CA VAL A 79 -1.57 20.42 -2.94
C VAL A 79 -1.12 19.96 -1.55
N MET A 80 -0.25 20.72 -0.89
CA MET A 80 0.24 20.40 0.45
C MET A 80 -0.89 20.41 1.48
N ASP A 81 -1.78 21.40 1.42
CA ASP A 81 -2.99 21.46 2.21
C ASP A 81 -3.92 20.26 1.93
N GLY A 82 -4.02 19.83 0.68
CA GLY A 82 -4.75 18.64 0.27
C GLY A 82 -4.21 17.36 0.90
N ILE A 83 -2.88 17.19 0.92
CA ILE A 83 -2.21 16.04 1.54
C ILE A 83 -2.42 16.06 3.06
N ALA A 84 -2.20 17.22 3.71
CA ALA A 84 -2.41 17.38 5.14
C ALA A 84 -3.85 17.03 5.55
N ARG A 85 -4.85 17.52 4.81
CA ARG A 85 -6.27 17.19 5.06
C ARG A 85 -6.56 15.69 4.95
N ARG A 86 -5.96 14.98 3.97
CA ARG A 86 -6.13 13.52 3.83
C ARG A 86 -5.49 12.75 4.99
N GLU A 87 -4.31 13.18 5.42
CA GLU A 87 -3.63 12.55 6.56
C GLU A 87 -4.40 12.76 7.87
N HIS A 88 -4.93 13.97 8.10
CA HIS A 88 -5.79 14.27 9.24
C HIS A 88 -7.10 13.45 9.21
N ALA A 89 -7.75 13.33 8.06
CA ALA A 89 -8.95 12.50 7.91
C ALA A 89 -8.69 11.01 8.20
N ALA A 90 -7.54 10.48 7.75
CA ALA A 90 -7.13 9.10 8.03
C ALA A 90 -6.89 8.86 9.55
N ARG A 91 -6.22 9.79 10.24
CA ARG A 91 -5.99 9.69 11.69
C ARG A 91 -7.28 9.76 12.49
N VAL A 92 -8.22 10.63 12.13
CA VAL A 92 -9.52 10.76 12.83
C VAL A 92 -10.36 9.49 12.64
N ARG A 93 -10.37 8.91 11.43
CA ARG A 93 -11.09 7.65 11.15
C ARG A 93 -10.49 6.45 11.89
N GLY A 94 -9.15 6.39 12.02
CA GLY A 94 -8.47 5.38 12.82
C GLY A 94 -8.78 5.48 14.32
N ARG A 95 -8.89 6.70 14.86
CA ARG A 95 -9.23 6.96 16.26
C ARG A 95 -10.70 6.65 16.59
N ALA A 96 -11.61 6.79 15.62
CA ALA A 96 -13.02 6.44 15.78
C ALA A 96 -13.23 4.93 15.97
N LEU A 97 -12.40 4.09 15.35
CA LEU A 97 -12.46 2.63 15.50
C LEU A 97 -11.92 2.15 16.86
N THR A 98 -10.97 2.87 17.46
CA THR A 98 -10.46 2.56 18.80
C THR A 98 -11.34 3.10 19.93
N ALA A 99 -12.08 4.19 19.69
CA ALA A 99 -12.97 4.79 20.70
C ALA A 99 -14.38 4.16 20.73
N GLY A 100 -14.84 3.53 19.64
CA GLY A 100 -16.15 2.87 19.57
C GLY A 100 -16.21 1.43 20.13
N GLY A 101 -15.07 0.80 20.42
CA GLY A 101 -14.99 -0.63 20.79
C GLY A 101 -15.36 -0.98 22.24
N LEU A 102 -15.59 0.00 23.12
CA LEU A 102 -15.87 -0.23 24.54
C LEU A 102 -17.32 0.06 24.97
N GLY A 103 -18.21 0.44 24.04
CA GLY A 103 -19.55 0.94 24.37
C GLY A 103 -20.73 -0.04 24.24
N VAL A 104 -20.59 -1.19 23.58
CA VAL A 104 -21.76 -1.99 23.13
C VAL A 104 -21.98 -3.30 23.92
N VAL A 105 -21.20 -3.59 24.97
CA VAL A 105 -21.35 -4.86 25.73
C VAL A 105 -22.29 -4.74 26.95
N SER A 106 -22.71 -3.54 27.36
CA SER A 106 -23.43 -3.34 28.63
C SER A 106 -24.96 -3.47 28.57
N ALA A 107 -25.59 -3.40 27.39
CA ALA A 107 -27.06 -3.46 27.29
C ALA A 107 -27.63 -4.89 27.29
N GLY A 108 -26.89 -5.88 26.76
CA GLY A 108 -27.35 -7.27 26.72
C GLY A 108 -27.26 -7.99 28.08
N LEU A 109 -26.22 -7.67 28.85
CA LEU A 109 -25.95 -8.35 30.12
C LEU A 109 -26.98 -8.00 31.19
N THR A 110 -27.42 -6.73 31.26
CA THR A 110 -28.44 -6.28 32.22
C THR A 110 -29.81 -6.89 31.94
N VAL A 111 -30.21 -7.03 30.67
CA VAL A 111 -31.46 -7.72 30.30
C VAL A 111 -31.41 -9.20 30.65
N LEU A 112 -30.28 -9.87 30.41
CA LEU A 112 -30.12 -11.29 30.75
C LEU A 112 -30.14 -11.53 32.27
N ILE A 113 -29.47 -10.68 33.06
CA ILE A 113 -29.48 -10.75 34.53
C ILE A 113 -30.90 -10.51 35.07
N TRP A 114 -31.63 -9.54 34.52
CA TRP A 114 -33.01 -9.26 34.93
C TRP A 114 -33.96 -10.42 34.59
N LEU A 115 -33.83 -11.04 33.41
CA LEU A 115 -34.63 -12.20 33.02
C LEU A 115 -34.36 -13.43 33.91
N LEU A 116 -33.10 -13.68 34.27
CA LEU A 116 -32.74 -14.77 35.18
C LEU A 116 -33.27 -14.55 36.61
N GLY A 117 -33.27 -13.30 37.09
CA GLY A 117 -33.86 -12.95 38.39
C GLY A 117 -35.38 -13.19 38.42
N ARG A 118 -36.09 -12.82 37.35
CA ARG A 118 -37.56 -12.96 37.28
C ARG A 118 -38.02 -14.42 37.25
N ARG A 119 -37.23 -15.31 36.64
CA ARG A 119 -37.53 -16.76 36.60
C ARG A 119 -37.52 -17.40 37.99
N LYS A 120 -36.50 -17.09 38.81
CA LYS A 120 -36.41 -17.63 40.18
C LYS A 120 -37.55 -17.14 41.09
N SER A 121 -38.05 -15.93 40.89
CA SER A 121 -39.19 -15.41 41.66
C SER A 121 -40.53 -16.08 41.33
N LEU A 122 -40.66 -16.67 40.13
CA LEU A 122 -41.86 -17.41 39.75
C LEU A 122 -41.86 -18.83 40.32
N GLU A 123 -40.70 -19.49 40.34
CA GLU A 123 -40.56 -20.84 40.92
C GLU A 123 -40.81 -20.85 42.43
N ALA A 124 -40.43 -19.79 43.15
CA ALA A 124 -40.71 -19.65 44.58
C ALA A 124 -42.20 -19.43 44.92
N ARG A 125 -43.05 -19.09 43.95
CA ARG A 125 -44.49 -18.83 44.15
C ARG A 125 -45.40 -20.02 43.83
N THR A 126 -44.88 -21.06 43.19
CA THR A 126 -45.65 -22.25 42.77
C THR A 126 -45.21 -23.54 43.47
N GLY A 127 -44.29 -23.46 44.44
CA GLY A 127 -43.79 -24.59 45.24
C GLY A 127 -44.10 -24.49 46.73
N GLY A 128 -45.24 -23.90 47.09
CA GLY A 128 -45.77 -23.85 48.46
C GLY A 128 -47.21 -24.35 48.48
#